data_AF-A0A358U7D2-F1
#
_entry.id   AF-A0A358U7D2-F1
#
_cell.length_a   1.000
_cell.length_b   1.000
_cell.length_c   1.000
_cell.angle_alpha   90.00
_cell.angle_beta   90.00
_cell.angle_gamma   90.00
#
_symmetry.space_group_name_H-M   'P 1'
#
loop_
_entity.id
_entity.type
_entity.pdbx_description
1 polymer ?
#
loop_
_entity_poly.entity_id
_entity_poly.type
_entity_poly.pdbx_seq_one_letter_code
_entity_poly.pdbx_strand_id
1 'polypeptide(L)' 'MTENKSKEKFVANPIERHDTAAWRGNIESVKPQSKVPIPSEESVQNAKEWVDTNSLS' A
#
# COMPACT_ATOMS: atom_id res chain seq x y z
N MET A 1 2.86 15.25 -32.17
CA MET A 1 2.19 13.96 -32.48
C MET A 1 2.70 12.96 -31.46
N THR A 2 1.90 12.61 -30.45
CA THR A 2 2.31 11.62 -29.44
C THR A 2 1.90 10.26 -29.96
N GLU A 3 2.87 9.41 -30.30
CA GLU A 3 2.61 8.03 -30.71
C GLU A 3 1.92 7.28 -29.56
N ASN A 4 0.71 6.79 -29.81
CA ASN A 4 0.00 5.91 -28.89
C ASN A 4 0.71 4.55 -28.87
N LYS A 5 1.66 4.37 -27.93
CA LYS A 5 2.25 3.06 -27.65
C LYS A 5 1.15 2.12 -27.15
N SER A 6 0.80 1.13 -27.95
CA SER A 6 -0.11 0.06 -27.54
C SER A 6 0.53 -0.72 -26.39
N LYS A 7 -0.23 -0.93 -25.30
CA LYS A 7 0.24 -1.73 -24.16
C LYS A 7 0.53 -3.16 -24.62
N GLU A 8 1.70 -3.69 -24.28
CA GLU A 8 2.07 -5.07 -24.59
C GLU A 8 1.05 -6.04 -23.99
N LYS A 9 0.60 -7.01 -24.79
CA LYS A 9 -0.48 -7.95 -24.44
C LYS A 9 -0.05 -9.03 -23.43
N PHE A 10 1.24 -9.14 -23.15
CA PHE A 10 1.85 -10.14 -22.28
C PHE A 10 2.59 -9.48 -21.11
N VAL A 11 1.94 -8.53 -20.45
CA VAL A 11 2.41 -8.09 -19.13
C VAL A 11 2.30 -9.30 -18.22
N ALA A 12 3.44 -9.80 -17.74
CA ALA A 12 3.48 -10.97 -16.86
C ALA A 12 2.46 -10.82 -15.73
N ASN A 13 1.81 -11.93 -15.34
CA ASN A 13 0.82 -11.90 -14.28
C ASN A 13 1.47 -11.29 -13.03
N PRO A 14 0.94 -10.18 -12.48
CA PRO A 14 1.57 -9.51 -11.35
C PRO A 14 1.71 -10.49 -10.18
N ILE A 15 2.94 -10.66 -9.69
CA ILE A 15 3.21 -11.49 -8.53
C ILE A 15 2.93 -10.63 -7.30
N GLU A 16 1.91 -11.00 -6.53
CA GLU A 16 1.58 -10.33 -5.26
C GLU A 16 2.69 -10.58 -4.23
N ARG A 17 3.37 -9.50 -3.81
CA ARG A 17 4.55 -9.51 -2.94
C ARG A 17 4.45 -8.38 -1.90
N HIS A 18 3.91 -8.72 -0.72
CA HIS A 18 3.76 -7.77 0.40
C HIS A 18 5.06 -7.56 1.19
N ASP A 19 6.04 -8.43 1.02
CA ASP A 19 7.37 -8.36 1.62
C ASP A 19 8.18 -7.13 1.16
N THR A 20 7.90 -6.62 -0.03
CA THR A 20 8.54 -5.43 -0.61
C THR A 20 7.67 -4.18 -0.57
N ALA A 21 6.48 -4.25 0.02
CA ALA A 21 5.57 -3.11 0.04
C ALA A 21 6.12 -1.97 0.92
N ALA A 22 5.97 -0.72 0.47
CA ALA A 22 6.46 0.46 1.19
C ALA A 22 5.85 0.59 2.61
N TRP A 23 4.61 0.15 2.80
CA TRP A 23 3.90 0.16 4.08
C TRP A 23 4.26 -1.01 5.00
N ARG A 24 5.07 -1.98 4.55
CA ARG A 24 5.39 -3.19 5.34
C ARG A 24 6.03 -2.87 6.69
N GLY A 25 6.87 -1.84 6.76
CA GLY A 25 7.52 -1.42 8.01
C GLY A 25 6.55 -0.93 9.08
N ASN A 26 5.33 -0.56 8.70
CA ASN A 26 4.31 -0.05 9.61
C ASN A 26 3.46 -1.17 10.23
N ILE A 27 3.68 -2.43 9.81
CA ILE A 27 2.89 -3.60 10.21
C ILE A 27 3.58 -4.31 11.36
N GLU A 28 2.82 -4.53 12.43
CA GLU A 28 3.29 -5.24 13.61
C GLU A 28 2.93 -6.73 13.55
N SER A 29 1.73 -7.06 13.05
CA SER A 29 1.28 -8.45 12.98
C SER A 29 0.30 -8.67 11.84
N VAL A 30 -0.02 -9.93 11.56
CA VAL A 30 -0.96 -10.33 10.52
C VAL A 30 -1.97 -11.30 11.11
N LYS A 31 -3.27 -11.08 10.85
CA LYS A 31 -4.32 -11.98 11.31
C LYS A 31 -4.10 -13.40 10.75
N PRO A 32 -4.15 -14.45 11.58
CA PRO A 32 -3.71 -15.78 11.18
C PRO A 32 -4.56 -16.39 10.06
N GLN A 33 -5.88 -16.17 10.09
CA GLN A 33 -6.82 -16.72 9.11
C GLN A 33 -7.02 -15.80 7.91
N SER A 34 -7.43 -14.55 8.13
CA SER A 34 -7.75 -13.62 7.05
C SER A 34 -6.53 -12.97 6.39
N LYS A 35 -5.34 -13.13 6.97
CA LYS A 35 -4.09 -12.51 6.51
C LYS A 35 -4.13 -10.98 6.43
N VAL A 36 -5.03 -10.35 7.17
CA VAL A 36 -5.13 -8.89 7.25
C VAL A 36 -3.97 -8.35 8.09
N PRO A 37 -3.16 -7.42 7.57
CA PRO A 37 -2.08 -6.80 8.32
C PRO A 37 -2.63 -5.83 9.37
N ILE A 38 -2.04 -5.84 10.55
CA ILE A 38 -2.37 -4.98 11.69
C ILE A 38 -1.19 -4.01 11.87
N PRO A 39 -1.42 -2.69 11.71
CA PRO A 39 -0.37 -1.68 11.89
C PRO A 39 -0.03 -1.47 13.37
N SER A 40 1.14 -0.90 13.64
CA SER A 40 1.50 -0.45 14.99
C SER A 40 0.70 0.79 15.39
N GLU A 41 0.55 1.01 16.70
CA GLU A 41 -0.19 2.16 17.25
C GLU A 41 0.39 3.50 16.79
N GLU A 42 1.73 3.64 16.81
CA GLU A 42 2.44 4.81 16.30
C GLU A 42 2.08 5.10 14.83
N SER A 43 2.05 4.06 13.99
CA SER A 43 1.69 4.20 12.57
C SER A 43 0.25 4.68 12.39
N VAL A 44 -0.67 4.23 13.24
CA VAL A 44 -2.08 4.65 13.21
C VAL A 44 -2.20 6.12 13.61
N GLN A 45 -1.50 6.54 14.67
CA GLN A 45 -1.51 7.91 15.15
C GLN A 45 -0.92 8.87 14.10
N ASN A 46 0.23 8.53 13.54
CA ASN A 46 0.88 9.33 12.49
C ASN A 46 -0.01 9.46 11.24
N ALA A 47 -0.68 8.37 10.83
CA ALA A 47 -1.62 8.41 9.71
C ALA A 47 -2.80 9.33 9.99
N LYS A 48 -3.34 9.30 11.22
CA LYS A 48 -4.43 10.20 11.65
C LYS A 48 -3.99 11.66 11.60
N GLU A 49 -2.86 11.99 12.22
CA GLU A 49 -2.34 13.36 12.27
C GLU A 49 -2.06 13.91 10.87
N TRP A 50 -1.51 13.08 9.99
CA TRP A 50 -1.29 13.46 8.61
C TRP A 50 -2.60 13.79 7.89
N VAL A 51 -3.64 12.95 8.07
CA VAL A 51 -4.96 13.21 7.48
C VAL A 51 -5.54 14.50 8.06
N ASP A 52 -5.58 14.66 9.37
CA ASP A 52 -6.15 15.85 10.03
C ASP A 52 -5.44 17.14 9.60
N THR A 53 -4.13 17.09 9.35
CA THR A 53 -3.33 18.25 8.92
C THR A 53 -3.50 18.58 7.43
N ASN A 54 -3.69 17.56 6.58
CA ASN A 54 -3.75 17.73 5.12
C ASN A 54 -5.17 17.75 4.55
N SER A 55 -6.18 17.38 5.33
CA SER A 55 -7.58 17.52 4.93
C SER A 55 -7.97 19.00 5.02
N LEU A 56 -7.85 19.70 3.89
CA LEU A 56 -8.46 21.00 3.68
C LEU A 56 -9.98 20.85 3.81
N SER A 57 -10.59 21.62 4.72
CA SER A 57 -12.05 21.71 4.88
C SER A 57 -12.73 22.30 3.64
#